data_AF-A0A1P8WGZ7-F1
#
_entry.id   AF-A0A1P8WGZ7-F1
#
_cell.length_a   1.000
_cell.length_b   1.000
_cell.length_c   1.000
_cell.angle_alpha   90.00
_cell.angle_beta   90.00
_cell.angle_gamma   90.00
#
_symmetry.space_group_name_H-M   'P 1'
#
loop_
_entity.id
_entity.type
_entity.pdbx_description
1 polymer ?
#
loop_
_entity_poly.entity_id
_entity_poly.type
_entity_poly.pdbx_seq_one_letter_code
_entity_poly.pdbx_strand_id
1 'polypeptide(L)' 'MLPLYPDTFLLKTHVHTRTLGLRPFVELEPTDHPLAVEQREAITMDRVREIAEALLHPEEMQ' A
#
# COMPACT_ATOMS: atom_id res chain seq x y z
N MET A 1 -3.03 2.85 10.95
CA MET A 1 -2.13 3.59 10.06
C MET A 1 -1.16 2.59 9.47
N LEU A 2 -0.95 2.56 8.15
CA LEU A 2 0.10 1.72 7.59
C LEU A 2 1.47 2.31 7.96
N PRO A 3 2.36 1.53 8.60
CA PRO A 3 3.72 1.98 8.84
C PRO A 3 4.43 2.32 7.52
N LEU A 4 5.38 3.25 7.56
CA LEU A 4 6.18 3.74 6.41
C LEU A 4 5.43 4.53 5.33
N TYR A 5 4.13 4.73 5.44
CA TYR A 5 3.39 5.66 4.60
C TYR A 5 2.95 6.87 5.41
N PRO A 6 2.77 8.04 4.75
CA PRO A 6 1.98 9.13 5.32
C PRO A 6 0.58 8.66 5.70
N ASP A 7 -0.18 9.52 6.37
CA ASP A 7 -1.51 9.15 6.86
C ASP A 7 -2.38 8.55 5.74
N THR A 8 -2.81 7.31 5.97
CA THR A 8 -3.64 6.55 5.04
C THR A 8 -5.13 6.65 5.36
N PHE A 9 -5.50 7.42 6.39
CA PHE A 9 -6.89 7.62 6.75
C PHE A 9 -7.60 8.48 5.69
N LEU A 10 -8.81 8.07 5.29
CA LEU A 10 -9.65 8.79 4.33
C LEU A 10 -9.04 9.00 2.93
N LEU A 11 -8.08 8.18 2.52
CA LEU A 11 -7.69 8.13 1.11
C LEU A 11 -8.90 7.67 0.28
N LYS A 12 -9.27 8.48 -0.73
CA LYS A 12 -10.38 8.17 -1.61
C LYS A 12 -10.01 6.98 -2.51
N THR A 13 -10.94 6.04 -2.66
CA THR A 13 -10.72 4.78 -3.39
C THR A 13 -11.86 4.46 -4.34
N HIS A 14 -11.55 3.73 -5.40
CA HIS A 14 -12.49 3.06 -6.29
C HIS A 14 -12.50 1.56 -5.97
N VAL A 15 -13.71 1.02 -5.76
CA VAL A 15 -13.90 -0.41 -5.48
C VAL A 15 -14.45 -1.08 -6.73
N HIS A 16 -13.67 -1.99 -7.29
CA HIS A 16 -14.01 -2.75 -8.48
C HIS A 16 -14.53 -4.14 -8.08
N THR A 17 -15.80 -4.40 -8.40
CA THR A 17 -16.39 -5.73 -8.20
C THR A 17 -15.72 -6.75 -9.12
N ARG A 18 -15.62 -7.99 -8.65
CA ARG A 18 -15.03 -9.10 -9.39
C ARG A 18 -15.96 -10.30 -9.33
N THR A 19 -15.61 -11.37 -10.05
CA THR A 19 -16.33 -12.64 -9.99
C THR A 19 -16.60 -13.05 -8.55
N LEU A 20 -17.79 -13.59 -8.29
CA LEU A 20 -18.20 -14.04 -6.96
C LEU A 20 -17.16 -14.98 -6.34
N GLY A 21 -16.87 -14.76 -5.06
CA GLY A 21 -15.82 -15.49 -4.33
C GLY A 21 -14.43 -14.84 -4.41
N LEU A 22 -14.19 -13.91 -5.34
CA LEU A 22 -12.96 -13.10 -5.36
C LEU A 22 -13.13 -11.85 -4.50
N ARG A 23 -12.05 -11.47 -3.81
CA ARG A 23 -12.00 -10.18 -3.10
C ARG A 23 -12.07 -9.04 -4.11
N PRO A 24 -12.84 -7.96 -3.84
CA PRO A 24 -12.85 -6.76 -4.67
C PRO A 24 -11.44 -6.21 -4.87
N PHE A 25 -11.21 -5.59 -6.02
CA PHE A 25 -9.98 -4.83 -6.24
C PHE A 25 -10.21 -3.39 -5.80
N VAL A 26 -9.37 -2.89 -4.89
CA VAL A 26 -9.45 -1.52 -4.37
C VAL A 26 -8.30 -0.73 -4.99
N GLU A 27 -8.65 0.32 -5.72
CA GLU A 27 -7.71 1.23 -6.38
C GLU A 27 -7.77 2.60 -5.70
N LEU A 28 -6.62 3.18 -5.35
CA LEU A 28 -6.55 4.54 -4.84
C LEU A 28 -6.72 5.54 -5.99
N GLU A 29 -7.37 6.67 -5.71
CA GLU A 29 -7.34 7.81 -6.64
C GLU A 29 -5.89 8.20 -6.96
N PRO A 30 -5.59 8.61 -8.20
CA PRO A 30 -4.23 8.86 -8.68
C PRO A 30 -3.68 10.19 -8.13
N THR A 31 -3.47 10.22 -6.82
CA THR A 31 -2.84 11.31 -6.07
C THR A 31 -1.34 11.10 -5.96
N ASP A 32 -0.64 12.10 -5.43
CA ASP A 32 0.80 12.03 -5.16
C ASP A 32 1.13 11.30 -3.84
N HIS A 33 0.12 10.73 -3.16
CA HIS A 33 0.38 9.92 -1.98
C HIS A 33 1.23 8.70 -2.38
N PRO A 34 2.34 8.38 -1.67
CA PRO A 34 3.29 7.35 -2.10
C PRO A 34 2.64 5.97 -2.27
N LEU A 35 1.67 5.61 -1.42
CA LEU A 35 0.88 4.39 -1.59
C LEU A 35 0.11 4.34 -2.93
N ALA A 36 -0.42 5.46 -3.40
CA ALA A 36 -1.15 5.54 -4.68
C ALA A 36 -0.19 5.47 -5.87
N VAL A 37 0.99 6.09 -5.76
CA VAL A 37 2.06 6.01 -6.76
C VAL A 37 2.55 4.57 -6.90
N GLU A 38 2.95 3.92 -5.80
CA GLU A 38 3.44 2.53 -5.80
C GLU A 38 2.38 1.54 -6.30
N GLN A 39 1.10 1.77 -6.01
CA GLN A 39 0.02 0.93 -6.56
C GLN A 39 -0.10 1.06 -8.07
N ARG A 40 -0.05 2.28 -8.62
CA ARG A 40 -0.19 2.56 -10.05
C ARG A 40 1.03 2.10 -10.85
N GLU A 41 2.22 2.34 -10.32
CA GLU A 41 3.49 2.12 -11.04
C GLU A 41 4.13 0.76 -10.74
N ALA A 42 3.47 -0.04 -9.90
CA ALA A 42 3.96 -1.26 -9.30
C ALA A 42 5.09 -1.02 -8.28
N ILE A 43 5.07 -1.81 -7.21
CA ILE A 43 6.07 -1.78 -6.16
C ILE A 43 7.29 -2.62 -6.56
N THR A 44 8.49 -2.11 -6.30
CA THR A 44 9.73 -2.87 -6.53
C THR A 44 9.98 -3.88 -5.41
N MET A 45 10.71 -4.95 -5.69
CA MET A 45 11.06 -5.93 -4.65
C MET A 45 11.95 -5.35 -3.55
N ASP A 46 12.80 -4.36 -3.87
CA ASP A 46 13.62 -3.68 -2.86
C ASP A 46 12.74 -2.89 -1.88
N ARG A 47 11.71 -2.19 -2.39
CA ARG A 47 10.74 -1.49 -1.55
C ARG A 47 9.92 -2.46 -0.69
N VAL A 48 9.56 -3.63 -1.22
CA VAL A 48 8.89 -4.68 -0.44
C VAL A 48 9.77 -5.18 0.71
N ARG A 49 11.09 -5.33 0.49
CA ARG A 49 12.02 -5.75 1.56
C ARG A 49 12.11 -4.69 2.66
N GLU A 50 12.24 -3.42 2.30
CA GLU A 50 12.25 -2.32 3.27
C GLU A 50 10.99 -2.31 4.13
N ILE A 51 9.81 -2.53 3.52
CA ILE A 51 8.54 -2.63 4.26
C ILE A 51 8.53 -3.86 5.18
N ALA A 52 9.00 -5.01 4.69
CA ALA A 52 9.05 -6.22 5.50
C ALA A 52 10.00 -6.08 6.70
N GLU A 53 11.17 -5.48 6.50
CA GLU A 53 12.15 -5.19 7.56
C GLU A 53 11.53 -4.30 8.64
N ALA A 54 10.88 -3.20 8.26
CA ALA A 54 10.26 -2.29 9.24
C ALA A 54 9.10 -2.91 10.02
N LEU A 55 8.37 -3.87 9.44
CA LEU A 55 7.22 -4.50 10.08
C LEU A 55 7.60 -5.72 10.93
N LEU A 56 8.63 -6.47 10.53
CA LEU A 56 9.01 -7.73 11.17
C LEU A 56 10.20 -7.56 12.13
N HIS A 57 11.02 -6.53 11.95
CA HIS A 57 12.24 -6.26 12.73
C HIS A 57 12.28 -4.82 13.29
N PRO A 58 11.24 -4.35 14.00
CA PRO A 58 11.13 -2.94 14.40
C PRO A 58 12.20 -2.49 15.41
N GLU A 59 12.83 -3.41 16.14
CA GLU A 59 13.86 -3.11 17.15
C GLU A 59 15.28 -3.01 16.57
N GLU A 60 15.50 -3.57 15.38
CA GLU A 60 16.82 -3.61 14.72
C GLU A 60 17.10 -2.33 13.91
N MET A 61 16.10 -1.46 13.75
CA MET A 61 16.18 -0.18 13.04
C MET A 61 16.53 1.02 13.94
N GLN A 62 17.02 0.78 15.17
CA GLN A 62 17.49 1.80 16.11
C GLN A 62 18.97 2.17 15.92
#